data_AF-A0AB34ICK4-F1
#
_entry.id   AF-A0AB34ICK4-F1
#
_cell.length_a   1.000
_cell.length_b   1.000
_cell.length_c   1.000
_cell.angle_alpha   90.00
_cell.angle_beta   90.00
_cell.angle_gamma   90.00
#
_symmetry.space_group_name_H-M   'P 1'
#
loop_
_entity.id
_entity.type
_entity.pdbx_description
1 polymer ?
#
loop_
_entity_poly.entity_id
_entity_poly.type
_entity_poly.pdbx_seq_one_letter_code
_entity_poly.pdbx_strand_id
1 'polypeptide(L)'
;MSVTPPRKPNTKTCNSSTPVDVQYSAAPACTVDISVLTPSRFILQRERQLPYRDAEGRVNLALVKQSFKAARRGDLPPDCDAEAIIRRLEKWSRHAKRALDGSSSRSPSARPTPRHEDLPLSLRKPRRSCAYATTENTAEHGNENAHSPSKRPCYGSAQSPALVGKVRRDWPEPFSPIPRFALSDDTTFEQESTSGDSVYEVDSILKEGDRSFLVRWAGYSADCDSWEPEENISPALIEEFRLTQSEAQRYRGSDFLRGSEKRLWCDRCQSHSHPDNFSQLMRSTPEARRTCLKHRGASLMPTPTREPAPAELSKDRIARCRKFGLLVL
;
A
#
# COMPACT_ATOMS: atom_id res chain seq x y z
N MET A 1 48.81 4.77 35.48
CA MET A 1 48.81 4.31 34.08
C MET A 1 47.54 3.51 33.85
N SER A 2 46.48 4.18 33.38
CA SER A 2 45.15 3.58 33.25
C SER A 2 44.97 3.08 31.82
N VAL A 3 44.88 1.76 31.65
CA VAL A 3 44.77 1.10 30.34
C VAL A 3 43.29 0.90 30.01
N THR A 4 42.80 1.60 29.00
CA THR A 4 41.44 1.45 28.46
C THR A 4 41.37 0.20 27.55
N PRO A 5 40.32 -0.64 27.61
CA PRO A 5 40.21 -1.78 26.71
C PRO A 5 39.70 -1.35 25.31
N PRO A 6 40.07 -2.07 24.23
CA PRO A 6 39.71 -1.72 22.86
C PRO A 6 38.23 -2.00 22.56
N ARG A 7 37.58 -1.04 21.88
CA ARG A 7 36.22 -1.19 21.34
C ARG A 7 36.19 -2.24 20.22
N LYS A 8 35.24 -3.19 20.32
CA LYS A 8 34.97 -4.17 19.26
C LYS A 8 34.33 -3.50 18.04
N PRO A 9 34.68 -3.91 16.80
CA PRO A 9 34.05 -3.40 15.59
C PRO A 9 32.59 -3.86 15.49
N ASN A 10 31.71 -2.90 15.28
CA ASN A 10 30.27 -3.11 15.12
C ASN A 10 29.98 -3.57 13.68
N THR A 11 29.99 -4.88 13.45
CA THR A 11 29.54 -5.45 12.18
C THR A 11 28.01 -5.47 12.15
N LYS A 12 27.41 -4.35 11.73
CA LYS A 12 26.01 -4.33 11.27
C LYS A 12 25.97 -5.04 9.92
N THR A 13 25.68 -6.33 9.95
CA THR A 13 25.35 -7.10 8.74
C THR A 13 24.02 -6.59 8.21
N CYS A 14 24.06 -5.96 7.04
CA CYS A 14 22.88 -5.57 6.29
C CYS A 14 22.13 -6.83 5.87
N ASN A 15 20.96 -7.10 6.45
CA ASN A 15 20.11 -8.21 6.05
C ASN A 15 19.60 -7.95 4.62
N SER A 16 20.15 -8.68 3.65
CA SER A 16 19.63 -8.78 2.30
C SER A 16 18.20 -9.31 2.34
N SER A 17 17.28 -8.56 1.73
CA SER A 17 15.84 -8.79 1.66
C SER A 17 15.47 -9.92 0.69
N THR A 18 16.00 -11.12 0.91
CA THR A 18 15.37 -12.35 0.43
C THR A 18 14.22 -12.68 1.39
N PRO A 19 13.03 -13.09 0.91
CA PRO A 19 11.97 -13.57 1.80
C PRO A 19 12.52 -14.74 2.62
N VAL A 20 12.74 -14.52 3.92
CA VAL A 20 13.22 -15.56 4.83
C VAL A 20 12.12 -16.61 4.94
N ASP A 21 12.36 -17.78 4.36
CA ASP A 21 11.43 -18.90 4.46
C ASP A 21 11.23 -19.25 5.94
N VAL A 22 9.98 -19.19 6.40
CA VAL A 22 9.67 -19.39 7.82
C VAL A 22 9.64 -20.89 8.08
N GLN A 23 10.67 -21.38 8.75
CA GLN A 23 10.78 -22.79 9.11
C GLN A 23 10.05 -23.11 10.41
N TYR A 24 9.51 -24.33 10.48
CA TYR A 24 8.74 -24.85 11.63
C TYR A 24 9.37 -26.12 12.18
N SER A 25 9.22 -26.36 13.48
CA SER A 25 9.71 -27.57 14.16
C SER A 25 8.60 -28.19 15.03
N ALA A 26 8.55 -29.52 15.02
CA ALA A 26 7.67 -30.33 15.87
C ALA A 26 8.38 -30.93 17.09
N ALA A 27 9.65 -30.57 17.33
CA ALA A 27 10.42 -31.12 18.44
C ALA A 27 9.70 -30.87 19.78
N PRO A 28 9.67 -31.85 20.70
CA PRO A 28 8.99 -31.68 21.99
C PRO A 28 9.66 -30.58 22.82
N ALA A 29 8.88 -29.88 23.65
CA ALA A 29 9.41 -28.74 24.41
C ALA A 29 10.57 -29.11 25.35
N CYS A 30 10.63 -30.36 25.82
CA CYS A 30 11.69 -30.86 26.71
C CYS A 30 13.06 -30.98 26.03
N THR A 31 13.13 -31.07 24.70
CA THR A 31 14.41 -31.14 23.99
C THR A 31 15.02 -29.77 23.73
N VAL A 32 14.26 -28.69 23.96
CA VAL A 32 14.75 -27.32 23.75
C VAL A 32 15.24 -26.78 25.08
N ASP A 33 16.54 -26.56 25.18
CA ASP A 33 17.12 -25.85 26.31
C ASP A 33 16.78 -24.35 26.22
N ILE A 34 15.87 -23.90 27.09
CA ILE A 34 15.36 -22.52 27.12
C ILE A 34 16.45 -21.55 27.64
N SER A 35 17.39 -22.04 28.46
CA SER A 35 18.38 -21.20 29.14
C SER A 35 19.39 -20.57 28.17
N VAL A 36 19.71 -21.29 27.09
CA VAL A 36 20.64 -20.85 26.03
C VAL A 36 19.97 -20.00 24.94
N LEU A 37 18.64 -19.88 24.94
CA LEU A 37 17.93 -19.11 23.92
C LEU A 37 18.17 -17.60 24.09
N THR A 38 18.42 -16.92 22.97
CA THR A 38 18.56 -15.46 22.92
C THR A 38 17.22 -14.77 23.21
N PRO A 39 17.21 -13.54 23.78
CA PRO A 39 15.98 -12.79 24.06
C PRO A 39 15.02 -12.65 22.88
N SER A 40 15.53 -12.58 21.65
CA SER A 40 14.74 -12.52 20.41
C SER A 40 13.85 -13.75 20.14
N ARG A 41 14.06 -14.87 20.86
CA ARG A 41 13.27 -16.12 20.73
C ARG A 41 12.06 -16.17 21.67
N PHE A 42 11.83 -15.09 22.40
CA PHE A 42 10.75 -14.90 23.35
C PHE A 42 9.79 -13.81 22.85
N ILE A 43 8.50 -13.94 23.14
CA ILE A 43 7.54 -12.87 22.85
C ILE A 43 7.80 -11.68 23.77
N LEU A 44 8.02 -11.96 25.05
CA LEU A 44 8.39 -10.98 26.06
C LEU A 44 9.90 -11.05 26.24
N GLN A 45 10.61 -10.25 25.45
CA GLN A 45 12.07 -10.34 25.31
C GLN A 45 12.82 -9.96 26.58
N ARG A 46 12.36 -8.91 27.27
CA ARG A 46 12.99 -8.38 28.50
C ARG A 46 12.87 -9.38 29.65
N GLU A 47 11.70 -10.00 29.79
CA GLU A 47 11.38 -10.95 30.85
C GLU A 47 11.81 -12.38 30.48
N ARG A 48 12.24 -12.61 29.23
CA ARG A 48 12.52 -13.94 28.65
C ARG A 48 11.37 -14.92 28.88
N GLN A 49 10.14 -14.44 28.70
CA GLN A 49 8.93 -15.24 28.85
C GLN A 49 8.29 -15.58 27.50
N LEU A 50 7.53 -16.67 27.48
CA LEU A 50 6.82 -17.18 26.30
C LEU A 50 7.77 -17.51 25.13
N PRO A 51 8.62 -18.55 25.26
CA PRO A 51 9.45 -19.00 24.16
C PRO A 51 8.59 -19.49 22.99
N TYR A 52 9.00 -19.19 21.76
CA TYR A 52 8.28 -19.60 20.56
C TYR A 52 9.17 -20.15 19.45
N ARG A 53 10.49 -19.90 19.53
CA ARG A 53 11.50 -20.43 18.59
C ARG A 53 12.53 -21.29 19.31
N ASP A 54 13.07 -22.28 18.60
CA ASP A 54 14.19 -23.10 19.07
C ASP A 54 15.54 -22.38 18.89
N ALA A 55 16.66 -23.07 19.20
CA ALA A 55 18.01 -22.54 19.05
C ALA A 55 18.38 -22.24 17.58
N GLU A 56 17.86 -23.02 16.64
CA GLU A 56 18.06 -22.84 15.20
C GLU A 56 17.20 -21.69 14.63
N GLY A 57 16.22 -21.20 15.39
CA GLY A 57 15.38 -20.06 15.02
C GLY A 57 14.09 -20.46 14.30
N ARG A 58 13.76 -21.74 14.26
CA ARG A 58 12.51 -22.26 13.72
C ARG A 58 11.39 -22.03 14.72
N VAL A 59 10.18 -21.78 14.23
CA VAL A 59 9.01 -21.67 15.11
C VAL A 59 8.62 -23.06 15.58
N ASN A 60 8.72 -23.33 16.89
CA ASN A 60 8.46 -24.64 17.46
C ASN A 60 7.01 -24.74 17.97
N LEU A 61 6.26 -25.72 17.47
CA LEU A 61 4.84 -25.88 17.80
C LEU A 61 4.60 -26.19 19.30
N ALA A 62 5.47 -26.97 19.93
CA ALA A 62 5.34 -27.35 21.33
C ALA A 62 5.56 -26.14 22.26
N LEU A 63 6.60 -25.33 21.98
CA LEU A 63 6.87 -24.08 22.71
C LEU A 63 5.72 -23.08 22.55
N VAL A 64 5.22 -22.88 21.34
CA VAL A 64 4.07 -21.98 21.09
C VAL A 64 2.84 -22.44 21.87
N LYS A 65 2.54 -23.75 21.91
CA LYS A 65 1.42 -24.29 22.69
C LYS A 65 1.62 -24.14 24.20
N GLN A 66 2.83 -24.34 24.71
CA GLN A 66 3.15 -24.15 26.12
C GLN A 66 2.99 -22.67 26.51
N SER A 67 3.54 -21.77 25.71
CA SER A 67 3.39 -20.31 25.87
C SER A 67 1.92 -19.88 25.80
N PHE A 68 1.13 -20.45 24.89
CA PHE A 68 -0.31 -20.18 24.82
C PHE A 68 -1.05 -20.58 26.10
N LYS A 69 -0.71 -21.74 26.68
CA LYS A 69 -1.28 -22.19 27.95
C LYS A 69 -0.87 -21.29 29.12
N ALA A 70 0.39 -20.88 29.18
CA ALA A 70 0.90 -19.96 30.21
C ALA A 70 0.21 -18.58 30.11
N ALA A 71 0.09 -18.04 28.90
CA ALA A 71 -0.61 -16.78 28.66
C ALA A 71 -2.09 -16.84 29.07
N ARG A 72 -2.78 -17.96 28.80
CA ARG A 72 -4.18 -18.16 29.25
C ARG A 72 -4.34 -18.35 30.76
N ARG A 73 -3.29 -18.79 31.45
CA ARG A 73 -3.27 -18.89 32.91
C ARG A 73 -3.10 -17.52 33.58
N GLY A 74 -2.68 -16.50 32.82
CA GLY A 74 -2.40 -15.17 33.35
C GLY A 74 -0.99 -15.01 33.90
N ASP A 75 -0.06 -15.88 33.52
CA ASP A 75 1.37 -15.76 33.89
C ASP A 75 2.06 -14.69 33.03
N LEU A 76 1.53 -13.48 33.03
CA LEU A 76 1.98 -12.37 32.20
C LEU A 76 2.20 -11.12 33.05
N PRO A 77 3.16 -10.26 32.68
CA PRO A 77 3.33 -8.96 33.33
C PRO A 77 2.06 -8.11 33.25
N PRO A 78 1.75 -7.28 34.26
CA PRO A 78 0.53 -6.48 34.31
C PRO A 78 0.44 -5.43 33.18
N ASP A 79 1.59 -4.98 32.68
CA ASP A 79 1.68 -3.90 31.68
C ASP A 79 1.60 -4.41 30.22
N CYS A 80 1.32 -5.69 29.99
CA CYS A 80 1.30 -6.27 28.65
C CYS A 80 -0.11 -6.52 28.11
N ASP A 81 -0.29 -6.39 26.79
CA ASP A 81 -1.53 -6.72 26.10
C ASP A 81 -1.75 -8.24 26.01
N ALA A 82 -2.21 -8.84 27.12
CA ALA A 82 -2.43 -10.28 27.24
C ALA A 82 -3.30 -10.84 26.11
N GLU A 83 -4.41 -10.16 25.78
CA GLU A 83 -5.31 -10.56 24.70
C GLU A 83 -4.63 -10.57 23.32
N ALA A 84 -3.79 -9.56 23.03
CA ALA A 84 -3.07 -9.51 21.77
C ALA A 84 -2.03 -10.64 21.67
N ILE A 85 -1.35 -10.95 22.78
CA ILE A 85 -0.38 -12.06 22.87
C ILE A 85 -1.08 -13.41 22.65
N ILE A 86 -2.22 -13.64 23.31
CA ILE A 86 -3.02 -14.88 23.18
C ILE A 86 -3.46 -15.07 21.73
N ARG A 87 -4.02 -14.04 21.08
CA ARG A 87 -4.45 -14.10 19.67
C ARG A 87 -3.29 -14.39 18.73
N ARG A 88 -2.11 -13.79 18.98
CA ARG A 88 -0.90 -14.02 18.20
C ARG A 88 -0.41 -15.46 18.32
N LEU A 89 -0.30 -15.98 19.54
CA LEU A 89 0.11 -17.36 19.82
C LEU A 89 -0.85 -18.37 19.21
N GLU A 90 -2.16 -18.12 19.29
CA GLU A 90 -3.17 -18.97 18.64
C GLU A 90 -2.98 -19.02 17.12
N LYS A 91 -2.80 -17.86 16.47
CA LYS A 91 -2.54 -17.78 15.03
C LYS A 91 -1.28 -18.54 14.65
N TRP A 92 -0.18 -18.35 15.38
CA TRP A 92 1.08 -19.05 15.14
C TRP A 92 0.96 -20.56 15.34
N SER A 93 0.24 -21.02 16.37
CA SER A 93 0.00 -22.45 16.60
C SER A 93 -0.75 -23.12 15.44
N ARG A 94 -1.77 -22.45 14.89
CA ARG A 94 -2.53 -22.95 13.73
C ARG A 94 -1.67 -23.01 12.48
N HIS A 95 -0.84 -22.00 12.26
CA HIS A 95 0.03 -21.94 11.10
C HIS A 95 1.16 -22.98 11.16
N ALA A 96 1.83 -23.10 12.31
CA ALA A 96 2.85 -24.11 12.54
C ALA A 96 2.29 -25.54 12.40
N LYS A 97 1.08 -25.80 12.93
CA LYS A 97 0.40 -27.09 12.74
C LYS A 97 0.16 -27.39 11.25
N ARG A 98 -0.44 -26.43 10.52
CA ARG A 98 -0.71 -26.60 9.07
C ARG A 98 0.57 -26.83 8.27
N ALA A 99 1.66 -26.14 8.61
CA ALA A 99 2.94 -26.30 7.94
C ALA A 99 3.53 -27.71 8.15
N LEU A 100 3.47 -28.22 9.38
CA LEU A 100 3.97 -29.56 9.74
C LEU A 100 3.09 -30.69 9.16
N ASP A 101 1.77 -30.50 9.14
CA ASP A 101 0.83 -31.44 8.53
C ASP A 101 1.01 -31.44 6.99
N GLY A 102 1.25 -30.28 6.39
CA GLY A 102 1.52 -30.13 4.96
C GLY A 102 2.89 -30.63 4.51
N SER A 103 3.90 -30.65 5.39
CA SER A 103 5.21 -31.25 5.09
C SER A 103 5.19 -32.77 5.17
N SER A 104 4.32 -33.37 6.00
CA SER A 104 4.22 -34.82 6.14
C SER A 104 3.63 -35.53 4.92
N SER A 105 2.99 -34.80 4.00
CA SER A 105 2.42 -35.35 2.76
C SER A 105 3.31 -35.20 1.52
N ARG A 106 4.48 -34.56 1.63
CA ARG A 106 5.47 -34.48 0.54
C ARG A 106 6.53 -35.58 0.66
N SER A 107 6.12 -36.83 0.43
CA SER A 107 7.07 -37.86 -0.04
C SER A 107 7.51 -37.53 -1.48
N PRO A 108 8.77 -37.77 -1.89
CA PRO A 108 9.26 -37.41 -3.24
C PRO A 108 8.68 -38.23 -4.39
N SER A 109 7.70 -39.11 -4.14
CA SER A 109 7.11 -39.98 -5.16
C SER A 109 5.80 -39.41 -5.70
N ALA A 110 5.83 -38.20 -6.24
CA ALA A 110 4.69 -37.66 -6.98
C ALA A 110 4.83 -38.01 -8.46
N ARG A 111 4.16 -39.11 -8.83
CA ARG A 111 3.76 -39.46 -10.20
C ARG A 111 3.15 -38.20 -10.88
N PRO A 112 3.48 -37.89 -12.15
CA PRO A 112 2.96 -36.69 -12.80
C PRO A 112 1.43 -36.76 -12.85
N THR A 113 0.78 -35.71 -12.36
CA THR A 113 -0.67 -35.53 -12.52
C THR A 113 -0.99 -35.47 -14.02
N PRO A 114 -1.98 -36.23 -14.53
CA PRO A 114 -2.38 -36.16 -15.93
C PRO A 114 -2.83 -34.74 -16.24
N ARG A 115 -2.51 -34.24 -17.44
CA ARG A 115 -2.93 -32.90 -17.85
C ARG A 115 -4.45 -32.91 -17.97
N HIS A 116 -5.09 -31.75 -17.79
CA HIS A 116 -6.54 -31.59 -17.93
C HIS A 116 -7.06 -32.07 -19.30
N GLU A 117 -6.18 -32.15 -20.31
CA GLU A 117 -6.40 -32.71 -21.64
C GLU A 117 -6.62 -34.23 -21.68
N ASP A 118 -6.28 -34.96 -20.61
CA ASP A 118 -6.35 -36.43 -20.56
C ASP A 118 -7.63 -36.94 -19.85
N LEU A 119 -8.46 -36.03 -19.32
CA LEU A 119 -9.72 -36.40 -18.67
C LEU A 119 -10.84 -36.59 -19.72
N PRO A 120 -11.67 -37.65 -19.60
CA PRO A 120 -12.82 -37.86 -20.48
C PRO A 120 -13.79 -36.68 -20.38
N LEU A 121 -14.41 -36.32 -21.50
CA LEU A 121 -15.22 -35.10 -21.67
C LEU A 121 -16.34 -34.96 -20.62
N SER A 122 -16.85 -36.06 -20.09
CA SER A 122 -17.90 -36.09 -19.06
C SER A 122 -17.45 -35.55 -17.69
N LEU A 123 -16.14 -35.51 -17.42
CA LEU A 123 -15.58 -35.02 -16.14
C LEU A 123 -14.97 -33.62 -16.24
N ARG A 124 -14.95 -33.02 -17.43
CA ARG A 124 -14.51 -31.64 -17.62
C ARG A 124 -15.64 -30.70 -17.19
N LYS A 125 -15.46 -30.02 -16.05
CA LYS A 125 -16.40 -28.99 -15.61
C LYS A 125 -16.47 -27.88 -16.67
N PRO A 126 -17.66 -27.48 -17.13
CA PRO A 126 -17.78 -26.40 -18.11
C PRO A 126 -17.29 -25.10 -17.48
N ARG A 127 -16.35 -24.43 -18.18
CA ARG A 127 -15.95 -23.06 -17.85
C ARG A 127 -17.18 -22.18 -18.04
N ARG A 128 -17.76 -21.69 -16.95
CA ARG A 128 -18.83 -20.68 -16.98
C ARG A 128 -18.31 -19.42 -17.69
N SER A 129 -18.69 -19.23 -18.95
CA SER A 129 -18.71 -17.92 -19.60
C SER A 129 -20.03 -17.25 -19.21
N CYS A 130 -19.92 -16.08 -18.57
CA CYS A 130 -21.07 -15.24 -18.27
C CYS A 130 -21.46 -14.50 -19.55
N ALA A 131 -22.48 -14.98 -20.26
CA ALA A 131 -23.18 -14.21 -21.27
C ALA A 131 -24.37 -13.53 -20.59
N TYR A 132 -24.42 -12.20 -20.65
CA TYR A 132 -25.62 -11.43 -20.30
C TYR A 132 -26.64 -11.58 -21.42
N ALA A 133 -27.84 -12.01 -21.06
CA ALA A 133 -29.01 -12.03 -21.93
C ALA A 133 -29.59 -10.61 -22.02
N THR A 134 -29.74 -10.10 -23.24
CA THR A 134 -30.46 -8.88 -23.57
C THR A 134 -31.88 -9.26 -23.97
N THR A 135 -32.87 -8.62 -23.37
CA THR A 135 -34.29 -8.78 -23.72
C THR A 135 -34.61 -8.06 -25.03
N GLU A 136 -35.36 -8.76 -25.89
CA GLU A 136 -35.90 -8.31 -27.16
C GLU A 136 -36.94 -7.18 -26.98
N ASN A 137 -36.89 -6.18 -27.86
CA ASN A 137 -38.08 -5.50 -28.35
C ASN A 137 -37.82 -4.90 -29.74
N THR A 138 -38.75 -5.21 -30.63
CA THR A 138 -38.87 -4.93 -32.06
C THR A 138 -39.12 -3.46 -32.39
N ALA A 139 -38.47 -2.92 -33.43
CA ALA A 139 -39.09 -2.14 -34.52
C ALA A 139 -38.04 -1.67 -35.56
N GLU A 140 -38.19 -2.23 -36.77
CA GLU A 140 -38.03 -1.63 -38.11
C GLU A 140 -37.23 -0.32 -38.27
N HIS A 141 -36.16 -0.37 -39.08
CA HIS A 141 -35.99 0.34 -40.36
C HIS A 141 -34.55 0.09 -40.88
N GLY A 142 -34.44 -0.30 -42.15
CA GLY A 142 -33.19 -0.71 -42.76
C GLY A 142 -32.27 0.45 -43.11
N ASN A 143 -30.97 0.16 -43.20
CA ASN A 143 -30.09 0.71 -44.23
C ASN A 143 -28.80 -0.11 -44.33
N GLU A 144 -28.40 -0.33 -45.57
CA GLU A 144 -27.29 -1.09 -46.07
C GLU A 144 -26.00 -0.25 -45.96
N ASN A 145 -24.89 -0.80 -45.47
CA ASN A 145 -23.63 -0.72 -46.21
C ASN A 145 -22.55 -1.64 -45.65
N ALA A 146 -21.92 -2.36 -46.57
CA ALA A 146 -20.74 -3.18 -46.34
C ALA A 146 -19.49 -2.31 -46.06
N HIS A 147 -18.51 -2.86 -45.33
CA HIS A 147 -17.10 -2.97 -45.71
C HIS A 147 -16.24 -3.47 -44.52
N SER A 148 -15.77 -4.71 -44.64
CA SER A 148 -14.50 -5.18 -44.06
C SER A 148 -13.36 -4.83 -45.03
N PRO A 149 -12.07 -5.12 -44.76
CA PRO A 149 -11.35 -5.36 -43.50
C PRO A 149 -9.94 -4.68 -43.46
N SER A 150 -9.21 -4.95 -42.36
CA SER A 150 -7.74 -5.16 -42.35
C SER A 150 -6.83 -3.93 -42.36
N LYS A 151 -5.96 -3.82 -41.33
CA LYS A 151 -4.50 -4.09 -41.43
C LYS A 151 -3.76 -3.57 -40.19
N ARG A 152 -2.92 -4.45 -39.62
CA ARG A 152 -1.70 -4.08 -38.88
C ARG A 152 -0.74 -3.34 -39.84
N PRO A 153 0.25 -2.58 -39.33
CA PRO A 153 1.56 -3.23 -39.21
C PRO A 153 2.40 -2.77 -38.00
N CYS A 154 3.28 -3.71 -37.63
CA CYS A 154 4.49 -3.58 -36.83
C CYS A 154 5.69 -3.24 -37.74
N TYR A 155 6.58 -2.35 -37.29
CA TYR A 155 8.02 -2.19 -37.62
C TYR A 155 8.56 -1.21 -36.55
N GLY A 156 9.76 -1.23 -36.01
CA GLY A 156 11.02 -1.89 -36.36
C GLY A 156 12.14 -0.94 -35.92
N SER A 157 13.07 -1.46 -35.12
CA SER A 157 14.42 -0.96 -34.75
C SER A 157 15.02 0.19 -35.60
N ALA A 158 15.67 1.17 -34.94
CA ALA A 158 17.10 1.49 -35.15
C ALA A 158 17.61 2.76 -34.43
N GLN A 159 18.73 2.57 -33.73
CA GLN A 159 19.98 3.38 -33.74
C GLN A 159 20.09 4.73 -32.99
N SER A 160 21.09 4.73 -32.11
CA SER A 160 21.81 5.88 -31.54
C SER A 160 22.60 6.66 -32.61
N PRO A 161 23.03 7.89 -32.26
CA PRO A 161 24.41 8.26 -32.53
C PRO A 161 25.11 8.88 -31.33
N ALA A 162 26.40 8.57 -31.20
CA ALA A 162 27.36 9.23 -30.34
C ALA A 162 28.01 10.40 -31.09
N LEU A 163 28.24 11.53 -30.41
CA LEU A 163 29.26 12.50 -30.84
C LEU A 163 30.14 12.94 -29.68
N VAL A 164 31.41 12.66 -29.91
CA VAL A 164 32.67 13.07 -29.31
C VAL A 164 32.76 14.57 -29.00
N GLY A 165 33.35 14.89 -27.84
CA GLY A 165 33.87 16.22 -27.52
C GLY A 165 34.72 16.22 -26.26
N LYS A 166 36.01 15.89 -26.39
CA LYS A 166 37.04 16.04 -25.35
C LYS A 166 37.41 17.51 -25.22
N VAL A 167 37.36 18.08 -24.01
CA VAL A 167 38.24 19.19 -23.62
C VAL A 167 38.90 18.87 -22.29
N ARG A 168 40.21 19.00 -22.31
CA ARG A 168 41.14 18.84 -21.19
C ARG A 168 41.25 20.15 -20.42
N ARG A 169 41.42 20.02 -19.11
CA ARG A 169 42.18 20.86 -18.15
C ARG A 169 42.43 22.32 -18.54
N ASP A 170 41.94 23.23 -17.70
CA ASP A 170 42.79 24.25 -17.11
C ASP A 170 42.39 24.48 -15.65
N TRP A 171 43.31 24.11 -14.77
CA TRP A 171 43.31 24.42 -13.35
C TRP A 171 44.32 25.56 -13.17
N PRO A 172 43.91 26.76 -12.75
CA PRO A 172 44.86 27.75 -12.27
C PRO A 172 45.29 27.39 -10.84
N GLU A 173 46.55 26.96 -10.74
CA GLU A 173 47.43 26.97 -9.56
C GLU A 173 47.58 28.41 -8.96
N PRO A 174 48.41 28.67 -7.93
CA PRO A 174 48.10 28.53 -6.51
C PRO A 174 48.45 29.85 -5.75
N PHE A 175 48.24 29.90 -4.44
CA PHE A 175 48.83 30.90 -3.51
C PHE A 175 48.95 32.37 -3.94
N SER A 176 48.06 33.22 -3.41
CA SER A 176 48.42 34.60 -3.07
C SER A 176 48.56 34.71 -1.54
N PRO A 177 49.64 35.33 -1.01
CA PRO A 177 49.89 35.39 0.42
C PRO A 177 48.98 36.42 1.10
N ILE A 178 48.34 36.00 2.19
CA ILE A 178 47.57 36.85 3.09
C ILE A 178 48.51 37.89 3.73
N PRO A 179 48.19 39.20 3.70
CA PRO A 179 48.95 40.18 4.45
C PRO A 179 48.73 40.00 5.95
N ARG A 180 49.83 39.84 6.69
CA ARG A 180 49.90 39.89 8.14
C ARG A 180 49.35 41.23 8.66
N PHE A 181 48.16 41.20 9.23
CA PHE A 181 47.67 42.19 10.21
C PHE A 181 47.04 41.34 11.34
N ALA A 182 47.81 41.02 12.38
CA ALA A 182 47.90 41.80 13.62
C ALA A 182 46.56 41.86 14.38
N LEU A 183 46.35 40.83 15.20
CA LEU A 183 45.69 40.78 16.51
C LEU A 183 44.67 41.88 16.86
N SER A 184 43.42 41.46 17.08
CA SER A 184 42.66 41.91 18.25
C SER A 184 41.60 40.86 18.62
N ASP A 185 41.76 40.35 19.83
CA ASP A 185 40.73 39.75 20.70
C ASP A 185 39.36 40.41 20.51
N ASP A 186 38.34 39.66 20.10
CA ASP A 186 37.05 39.73 20.76
C ASP A 186 36.24 38.45 20.52
N THR A 187 35.62 38.01 21.59
CA THR A 187 34.89 36.76 21.70
C THR A 187 33.52 36.95 21.07
N THR A 188 33.31 36.41 19.88
CA THR A 188 31.96 36.04 19.43
C THR A 188 32.03 34.68 18.77
N PHE A 189 31.87 33.65 19.60
CA PHE A 189 31.61 32.29 19.15
C PHE A 189 30.22 32.29 18.50
N GLU A 190 30.15 32.70 17.24
CA GLU A 190 29.03 32.38 16.39
C GLU A 190 29.05 30.87 16.23
N GLN A 191 28.20 30.22 17.03
CA GLN A 191 27.79 28.86 16.79
C GLN A 191 27.00 28.89 15.48
N GLU A 192 27.71 28.85 14.35
CA GLU A 192 27.14 28.40 13.09
C GLU A 192 26.51 27.04 13.39
N SER A 193 25.20 27.06 13.57
CA SER A 193 24.36 25.88 13.53
C SER A 193 24.66 25.25 12.19
N THR A 194 25.52 24.24 12.19
CA THR A 194 25.68 23.32 11.07
C THR A 194 24.28 22.88 10.71
N SER A 195 23.75 23.42 9.60
CA SER A 195 22.45 23.10 9.04
C SER A 195 22.51 21.63 8.65
N GLY A 196 22.28 20.77 9.63
CA GLY A 196 22.39 19.34 9.47
C GLY A 196 21.16 18.88 8.72
N ASP A 197 21.33 18.58 7.44
CA ASP A 197 20.38 17.88 6.59
C ASP A 197 19.98 16.56 7.28
N SER A 198 19.00 16.66 8.17
CA SER A 198 18.52 15.56 8.98
C SER A 198 17.46 14.85 8.15
N VAL A 199 17.69 13.57 7.85
CA VAL A 199 16.75 12.75 7.09
C VAL A 199 15.66 12.24 8.03
N TYR A 200 14.40 12.51 7.69
CA TYR A 200 13.23 12.08 8.45
C TYR A 200 12.40 11.05 7.68
N GLU A 201 11.64 10.23 8.41
CA GLU A 201 10.75 9.24 7.81
C GLU A 201 9.41 9.88 7.41
N VAL A 202 8.99 9.62 6.17
CA VAL A 202 7.72 10.08 5.62
C VAL A 202 6.65 9.01 5.80
N ASP A 203 5.49 9.38 6.34
CA ASP A 203 4.32 8.50 6.41
C ASP A 203 3.56 8.49 5.08
N SER A 204 3.20 9.66 4.55
CA SER A 204 2.48 9.77 3.27
C SER A 204 2.57 11.13 2.60
N ILE A 205 2.44 11.17 1.26
CA ILE A 205 2.29 12.40 0.49
C ILE A 205 0.79 12.70 0.34
N LEU A 206 0.38 13.93 0.66
CA LEU A 206 -1.03 14.33 0.72
C LEU A 206 -1.47 15.11 -0.51
N LYS A 207 -0.63 16.03 -0.97
CA LYS A 207 -0.91 16.95 -2.08
C LYS A 207 0.37 17.22 -2.86
N GLU A 208 0.19 17.48 -4.15
CA GLU A 208 1.23 17.96 -5.06
C GLU A 208 0.92 19.41 -5.43
N GLY A 209 1.96 20.25 -5.42
CA GLY A 209 1.95 21.63 -5.87
C GLY A 209 3.02 21.84 -6.93
N ASP A 210 3.36 23.09 -7.23
CA ASP A 210 4.36 23.42 -8.24
C ASP A 210 5.78 23.10 -7.72
N ARG A 211 6.31 21.92 -8.10
CA ARG A 211 7.62 21.37 -7.67
C ARG A 211 7.77 21.14 -6.15
N SER A 212 6.66 21.06 -5.43
CA SER A 212 6.63 20.80 -3.99
C SER A 212 5.49 19.85 -3.63
N PHE A 213 5.61 19.18 -2.49
CA PHE A 213 4.63 18.21 -2.00
C PHE A 213 4.35 18.44 -0.52
N LEU A 214 3.08 18.28 -0.13
CA LEU A 214 2.68 18.32 1.27
C LEU A 214 2.89 16.95 1.90
N VAL A 215 3.78 16.88 2.89
CA VAL A 215 4.26 15.64 3.51
C VAL A 215 3.65 15.46 4.90
N ARG A 216 3.12 14.25 5.16
CA ARG A 216 2.74 13.75 6.48
C ARG A 216 3.95 13.05 7.09
N TRP A 217 4.46 13.56 8.20
CA TRP A 217 5.65 13.00 8.87
C TRP A 217 5.30 11.82 9.78
N ALA A 218 6.13 10.78 9.78
CA ALA A 218 5.91 9.60 10.61
C ALA A 218 6.04 9.94 12.11
N GLY A 219 4.99 9.65 12.89
CA GLY A 219 4.97 9.93 14.33
C GLY A 219 4.57 11.35 14.72
N TYR A 220 4.24 12.22 13.75
CA TYR A 220 3.79 13.59 14.00
C TYR A 220 2.30 13.77 13.66
N SER A 221 1.67 14.80 14.23
CA SER A 221 0.28 15.14 13.94
C SER A 221 0.16 15.88 12.60
N ALA A 222 -1.08 15.97 12.08
CA ALA A 222 -1.38 16.71 10.85
C ALA A 222 -1.05 18.22 10.93
N ASP A 223 -0.88 18.77 12.14
CA ASP A 223 -0.47 20.17 12.34
C ASP A 223 1.00 20.40 11.97
N CYS A 224 1.79 19.33 11.90
CA CYS A 224 3.20 19.36 11.52
C CYS A 224 3.41 19.12 10.02
N ASP A 225 2.34 18.99 9.23
CA ASP A 225 2.45 18.76 7.78
C ASP A 225 3.14 19.96 7.11
N SER A 226 4.25 19.71 6.40
CA SER A 226 5.05 20.75 5.73
C SER A 226 5.12 20.54 4.22
N TRP A 227 5.31 21.63 3.48
CA TRP A 227 5.56 21.59 2.05
C TRP A 227 7.06 21.42 1.79
N GLU A 228 7.43 20.30 1.20
CA GLU A 228 8.81 19.96 0.89
C GLU A 228 9.05 20.01 -0.64
N PRO A 229 10.21 20.51 -1.11
CA PRO A 229 10.54 20.50 -2.52
C PRO A 229 10.70 19.06 -3.04
N GLU A 230 10.50 18.85 -4.35
CA GLU A 230 10.68 17.54 -5.01
C GLU A 230 12.05 16.91 -4.73
N GLU A 231 13.08 17.75 -4.57
CA GLU A 231 14.46 17.33 -4.28
C GLU A 231 14.64 16.73 -2.87
N ASN A 232 13.79 17.09 -1.91
CA ASN A 232 13.87 16.60 -0.52
C ASN A 232 13.13 15.25 -0.32
N ILE A 233 12.35 14.83 -1.32
CA ILE A 233 11.52 13.63 -1.23
C ILE A 233 12.11 12.55 -2.11
N SER A 234 12.07 11.30 -1.63
CA SER A 234 12.55 10.20 -2.46
C SER A 234 11.72 10.06 -3.74
N PRO A 235 12.35 9.88 -4.91
CA PRO A 235 11.64 9.81 -6.20
C PRO A 235 10.66 8.64 -6.27
N ALA A 236 10.92 7.56 -5.54
CA ALA A 236 10.02 6.40 -5.45
C ALA A 236 8.67 6.76 -4.81
N LEU A 237 8.66 7.58 -3.75
CA LEU A 237 7.42 8.02 -3.10
C LEU A 237 6.60 8.95 -4.02
N ILE A 238 7.29 9.82 -4.76
CA ILE A 238 6.67 10.71 -5.75
C ILE A 238 6.04 9.90 -6.88
N GLU A 239 6.75 8.90 -7.42
CA GLU A 239 6.25 8.02 -8.46
C GLU A 239 5.02 7.23 -7.98
N GLU A 240 5.07 6.66 -6.78
CA GLU A 240 3.94 5.93 -6.19
C GLU A 240 2.72 6.85 -5.98
N PHE A 241 2.94 8.08 -5.51
CA PHE A 241 1.87 9.07 -5.34
C PHE A 241 1.23 9.44 -6.68
N ARG A 242 2.04 9.80 -7.69
CA ARG A 242 1.55 10.16 -9.04
C ARG A 242 0.82 9.00 -9.71
N LEU A 243 1.35 7.78 -9.60
CA LEU A 243 0.68 6.57 -10.06
C LEU A 243 -0.68 6.42 -9.38
N THR A 244 -0.72 6.63 -8.05
CA THR A 244 -1.94 6.53 -7.27
C THR A 244 -3.01 7.49 -7.73
N GLN A 245 -2.64 8.75 -7.97
CA GLN A 245 -3.55 9.76 -8.49
C GLN A 245 -4.03 9.42 -9.90
N SER A 246 -3.14 8.92 -10.76
CA SER A 246 -3.49 8.55 -12.14
C SER A 246 -4.51 7.40 -12.19
N GLU A 247 -4.37 6.38 -11.34
CA GLU A 247 -5.32 5.28 -11.25
C GLU A 247 -6.66 5.76 -10.70
N ALA A 248 -6.65 6.55 -9.62
CA ALA A 248 -7.87 7.12 -9.06
C ALA A 248 -8.63 7.96 -10.10
N GLN A 249 -7.92 8.72 -10.92
CA GLN A 249 -8.53 9.49 -12.00
C GLN A 249 -9.07 8.61 -13.14
N ARG A 250 -8.33 7.58 -13.54
CA ARG A 250 -8.76 6.62 -14.58
C ARG A 250 -10.03 5.87 -14.18
N TYR A 251 -10.14 5.50 -12.91
CA TYR A 251 -11.26 4.73 -12.37
C TYR A 251 -12.30 5.62 -11.67
N ARG A 252 -12.32 6.92 -11.97
CA ARG A 252 -13.33 7.84 -11.42
C ARG A 252 -14.74 7.30 -11.66
N GLY A 253 -15.54 7.17 -10.61
CA GLY A 253 -16.90 6.61 -10.68
C GLY A 253 -16.99 5.08 -10.61
N SER A 254 -15.86 4.37 -10.54
CA SER A 254 -15.81 2.90 -10.53
C SER A 254 -14.84 2.36 -9.47
N ASP A 255 -15.07 1.15 -8.99
CA ASP A 255 -14.11 0.47 -8.13
C ASP A 255 -12.89 -0.01 -8.93
N PHE A 256 -11.73 -0.10 -8.27
CA PHE A 256 -10.56 -0.75 -8.87
C PHE A 256 -9.78 -1.58 -7.86
N LEU A 257 -8.87 -2.40 -8.37
CA LEU A 257 -7.96 -3.22 -7.58
C LEU A 257 -6.54 -2.71 -7.79
N ARG A 258 -5.84 -2.40 -6.70
CA ARG A 258 -4.39 -2.19 -6.72
C ARG A 258 -3.72 -3.45 -6.18
N GLY A 259 -3.21 -4.29 -7.08
CA GLY A 259 -2.75 -5.63 -6.72
C GLY A 259 -3.90 -6.49 -6.17
N SER A 260 -3.85 -6.79 -4.87
CA SER A 260 -4.91 -7.55 -4.17
C SER A 260 -5.86 -6.66 -3.34
N GLU A 261 -5.54 -5.37 -3.21
CA GLU A 261 -6.29 -4.45 -2.37
C GLU A 261 -7.41 -3.79 -3.19
N LYS A 262 -8.65 -3.91 -2.71
CA LYS A 262 -9.80 -3.25 -3.33
C LYS A 262 -9.84 -1.78 -2.93
N ARG A 263 -10.08 -0.88 -3.89
CA ARG A 263 -10.30 0.55 -3.68
C ARG A 263 -11.72 0.88 -4.13
N LEU A 264 -12.56 1.30 -3.19
CA LEU A 264 -13.97 1.57 -3.44
C LEU A 264 -14.19 3.04 -3.78
N TRP A 265 -15.00 3.32 -4.79
CA TRP A 265 -15.44 4.67 -5.11
C TRP A 265 -16.45 5.20 -4.07
N CYS A 266 -16.26 6.45 -3.65
CA CYS A 266 -17.26 7.19 -2.90
C CYS A 266 -17.84 8.29 -3.78
N ASP A 267 -19.13 8.24 -4.06
CA ASP A 267 -19.84 9.21 -4.90
C ASP A 267 -19.75 10.64 -4.34
N ARG A 268 -19.92 10.77 -3.02
CA ARG A 268 -19.90 12.07 -2.34
C ARG A 268 -18.51 12.71 -2.15
N CYS A 269 -17.46 11.90 -1.91
CA CYS A 269 -16.08 12.40 -1.87
C CYS A 269 -15.50 12.59 -3.27
N GLN A 270 -16.07 11.93 -4.28
CA GLN A 270 -15.47 11.77 -5.60
C GLN A 270 -14.03 11.25 -5.54
N SER A 271 -13.77 10.31 -4.64
CA SER A 271 -12.45 9.72 -4.41
C SER A 271 -12.57 8.24 -4.05
N HIS A 272 -11.49 7.51 -4.28
CA HIS A 272 -11.37 6.12 -3.83
C HIS A 272 -10.88 6.04 -2.39
N SER A 273 -11.30 5.00 -1.68
CA SER A 273 -10.83 4.74 -0.32
C SER A 273 -10.80 3.24 -0.03
N HIS A 274 -10.06 2.85 1.01
CA HIS A 274 -10.04 1.46 1.47
C HIS A 274 -11.46 1.03 1.91
N PRO A 275 -11.89 -0.22 1.67
CA PRO A 275 -13.19 -0.76 2.08
C PRO A 275 -13.54 -0.50 3.54
N ASP A 276 -12.54 -0.38 4.43
CA ASP A 276 -12.77 -0.08 5.84
C ASP A 276 -13.28 1.33 6.13
N ASN A 277 -13.12 2.25 5.18
CA ASN A 277 -13.79 3.55 5.21
C ASN A 277 -15.26 3.47 4.75
N PHE A 278 -15.81 2.28 4.56
CA PHE A 278 -17.20 2.06 4.19
C PHE A 278 -17.88 1.10 5.17
N SER A 279 -19.12 1.42 5.55
CA SER A 279 -19.96 0.50 6.31
C SER A 279 -20.20 -0.78 5.50
N GLN A 280 -20.49 -1.88 6.17
CA GLN A 280 -20.74 -3.17 5.52
C GLN A 280 -21.81 -3.07 4.42
N LEU A 281 -22.90 -2.32 4.68
CA LEU A 281 -23.95 -2.05 3.69
C LEU A 281 -23.43 -1.26 2.48
N MET A 282 -22.60 -0.24 2.70
CA MET A 282 -22.05 0.57 1.63
C MET A 282 -21.07 -0.23 0.75
N ARG A 283 -20.34 -1.20 1.30
CA ARG A 283 -19.43 -2.05 0.52
C ARG A 283 -20.13 -2.87 -0.57
N SER A 284 -21.40 -3.22 -0.39
CA SER A 284 -22.21 -3.93 -1.39
C SER A 284 -23.13 -3.02 -2.22
N THR A 285 -23.22 -1.74 -1.88
CA THR A 285 -24.04 -0.76 -2.61
C THR A 285 -23.36 -0.42 -3.95
N PRO A 286 -24.10 -0.21 -5.06
CA PRO A 286 -23.52 0.22 -6.34
C PRO A 286 -22.74 1.53 -6.21
N GLU A 287 -21.74 1.74 -7.08
CA GLU A 287 -20.80 2.86 -6.97
C GLU A 287 -21.51 4.22 -6.96
N ALA A 288 -22.56 4.36 -7.78
CA ALA A 288 -23.35 5.60 -7.93
C ALA A 288 -24.11 6.06 -6.67
N ARG A 289 -24.25 5.22 -5.64
CA ARG A 289 -24.91 5.58 -4.37
C ARG A 289 -24.04 5.32 -3.15
N ARG A 290 -22.78 4.93 -3.37
CA ARG A 290 -21.90 4.52 -2.30
C ARG A 290 -21.29 5.73 -1.61
N THR A 291 -21.39 5.77 -0.28
CA THR A 291 -20.77 6.82 0.53
C THR A 291 -19.85 6.23 1.60
N CYS A 292 -18.74 6.91 1.85
CA CYS A 292 -17.80 6.53 2.90
C CYS A 292 -18.33 6.93 4.29
N LEU A 293 -17.71 6.40 5.34
CA LEU A 293 -18.09 6.63 6.74
C LEU A 293 -18.01 8.10 7.15
N LYS A 294 -17.18 8.91 6.48
CA LYS A 294 -17.10 10.37 6.71
C LYS A 294 -18.44 11.07 6.45
N HIS A 295 -19.32 10.47 5.64
CA HIS A 295 -20.62 11.03 5.28
C HIS A 295 -21.81 10.41 6.02
N ARG A 296 -21.58 9.35 6.80
CA ARG A 296 -22.66 8.60 7.48
C ARG A 296 -23.43 9.47 8.48
N GLY A 297 -22.77 10.46 9.10
CA GLY A 297 -23.41 11.40 10.02
C GLY A 297 -24.32 12.45 9.37
N ALA A 298 -24.27 12.59 8.03
CA ALA A 298 -25.02 13.63 7.31
C ALA A 298 -26.27 13.09 6.58
N SER A 299 -26.64 11.81 6.79
CA SER A 299 -27.66 11.10 6.00
C SER A 299 -29.04 11.00 6.66
N LEU A 300 -29.28 11.68 7.80
CA LEU A 300 -30.61 11.76 8.42
C LEU A 300 -31.47 12.91 7.89
N MET A 301 -30.98 13.71 6.94
CA MET A 301 -31.85 14.65 6.23
C MET A 301 -32.34 13.97 4.95
N PRO A 302 -33.67 13.81 4.76
CA PRO A 302 -34.20 13.29 3.51
C PRO A 302 -33.73 14.19 2.38
N THR A 303 -33.19 13.57 1.32
CA THR A 303 -32.89 14.26 0.08
C THR A 303 -34.14 15.02 -0.37
N PRO A 304 -34.07 16.33 -0.70
CA PRO A 304 -35.20 16.98 -1.34
C PRO A 304 -35.51 16.17 -2.59
N THR A 305 -36.73 15.62 -2.63
CA THR A 305 -37.27 14.92 -3.77
C THR A 305 -36.97 15.76 -4.99
N ARG A 306 -36.14 15.24 -5.90
CA ARG A 306 -35.88 15.88 -7.19
C ARG A 306 -37.25 16.01 -7.85
N GLU A 307 -37.80 17.23 -7.84
CA GLU A 307 -39.04 17.54 -8.53
C GLU A 307 -38.91 17.00 -9.96
N PRO A 308 -39.91 16.24 -10.44
CA PRO A 308 -39.91 15.82 -11.83
C PRO A 308 -39.81 17.09 -12.69
N ALA A 309 -38.91 17.06 -13.67
CA ALA A 309 -38.73 18.15 -14.61
C ALA A 309 -40.10 18.63 -15.09
N PRO A 310 -40.38 19.96 -15.10
CA PRO A 310 -41.66 20.45 -15.55
C PRO A 310 -41.90 19.92 -16.96
N ALA A 311 -43.02 19.21 -17.13
CA ALA A 311 -43.45 18.72 -18.43
C ALA A 311 -43.37 19.88 -19.43
N GLU A 312 -42.64 19.65 -20.52
CA GLU A 312 -42.58 20.50 -21.71
C GLU A 312 -43.97 21.08 -21.99
N LEU A 313 -44.15 22.36 -21.69
CA LEU A 313 -45.30 23.12 -22.14
C LEU A 313 -45.21 23.14 -23.67
N SER A 314 -46.09 22.36 -24.30
CA SER A 314 -46.21 22.29 -25.74
C SER A 314 -46.22 23.69 -26.38
N LYS A 315 -45.54 23.81 -27.51
CA LYS A 315 -45.33 25.06 -28.27
C LYS A 315 -46.64 25.80 -28.63
N ASP A 316 -47.80 25.17 -28.44
CA ASP A 316 -49.12 25.76 -28.65
C ASP A 316 -49.57 26.76 -27.57
N ARG A 317 -49.00 26.77 -26.35
CA ARG A 317 -49.34 27.79 -25.34
C ARG A 317 -48.59 29.11 -25.51
N ILE A 318 -47.43 29.11 -26.19
CA ILE A 318 -46.68 30.36 -26.50
C ILE A 318 -47.41 31.20 -27.56
N ALA A 319 -48.21 30.58 -28.42
CA ALA A 319 -49.02 31.30 -29.42
C ALA A 319 -50.22 32.07 -28.82
N ARG A 320 -50.67 31.76 -27.60
CA ARG A 320 -51.76 32.50 -26.94
C ARG A 320 -51.30 33.70 -26.11
N CYS A 321 -50.06 33.70 -25.62
CA CYS A 321 -49.55 34.83 -24.82
C CYS A 321 -49.10 36.04 -25.68
N ARG A 322 -48.82 35.86 -26.97
CA ARG A 322 -48.56 36.99 -27.90
C ARG A 322 -49.81 37.78 -28.29
N LYS A 323 -51.02 37.34 -27.91
CA LYS A 323 -52.27 38.08 -28.18
C LYS A 323 -52.67 39.06 -27.06
N PHE A 324 -51.97 39.05 -25.91
CA PHE A 324 -52.30 39.89 -24.74
C PHE A 324 -51.11 40.70 -24.20
N GLY A 325 -50.17 41.10 -25.08
CA GLY A 325 -49.37 42.33 -24.93
C GLY A 325 -48.77 42.66 -23.56
N LEU A 326 -48.14 41.71 -22.86
CA LEU A 326 -47.47 41.99 -21.58
C LEU A 326 -46.09 41.33 -21.55
N LEU A 327 -45.12 42.02 -22.16
CA LEU A 327 -43.72 42.07 -21.70
C LEU A 327 -43.03 43.18 -22.50
N VAL A 328 -42.95 44.35 -21.88
CA VAL A 328 -42.01 45.43 -22.23
C VAL A 328 -40.67 45.04 -21.58
N LEU A 329 -39.62 45.10 -22.38
CA LEU A 329 -38.24 44.72 -22.04
C LEU A 329 -37.66 45.53 -20.86
#